data_AF-A0A239HC44-F1
#
_entry.id   AF-A0A239HC44-F1
#
_cell.length_a   1.000
_cell.length_b   1.000
_cell.length_c   1.000
_cell.angle_alpha   90.00
_cell.angle_beta   90.00
_cell.angle_gamma   90.00
#
_symmetry.space_group_name_H-M   'P 1'
#
loop_
_entity.id
_entity.type
_entity.pdbx_description
1 polymer ?
#
loop_
_entity_poly.entity_id
_entity_poly.type
_entity_poly.pdbx_seq_one_letter_code
_entity_poly.pdbx_strand_id
1 'polypeptide(L)'
;MAPFEKELISLLSTDLFLSLLNSNKIKFSQLLAIQTLLFKAGIPFDLSFSPGTRRVVSTALLTIFINPQTTLRFTISFNDDGSIFTSPT
;
A
#
# COMPACT_ATOMS: atom_id res chain seq x y z
N MET A 1 17.06 -16.46 -12.73
CA MET A 1 15.93 -15.82 -12.03
C MET A 1 14.71 -16.67 -12.28
N ALA A 2 14.01 -17.06 -11.21
CA ALA A 2 12.76 -17.79 -11.33
C ALA A 2 11.70 -16.89 -12.01
N PRO A 3 10.73 -17.45 -12.74
CA PRO A 3 9.69 -16.67 -13.42
C PRO A 3 8.94 -15.72 -12.47
N PHE A 4 8.69 -16.17 -11.24
CA PHE A 4 8.09 -15.37 -10.17
C PHE A 4 8.91 -14.14 -9.78
N GLU A 5 10.24 -14.26 -9.65
CA GLU A 5 11.11 -13.13 -9.29
C GLU A 5 11.06 -12.03 -10.36
N LYS A 6 10.98 -12.43 -11.63
CA LYS A 6 10.92 -11.50 -12.75
C LYS A 6 9.57 -10.76 -12.80
N GLU A 7 8.46 -11.45 -12.55
CA GLU A 7 7.14 -10.83 -12.44
C GLU A 7 7.04 -9.89 -11.24
N LEU A 8 7.59 -10.31 -10.10
CA LEU A 8 7.62 -9.49 -8.89
C LEU A 8 8.46 -8.22 -9.09
N ILE A 9 9.65 -8.33 -9.69
CA ILE A 9 10.49 -7.17 -10.01
C ILE A 9 9.76 -6.25 -11.00
N SER A 10 9.08 -6.81 -12.01
CA SER A 10 8.31 -6.01 -12.97
C SER A 10 7.15 -5.25 -12.30
N LEU A 11 6.47 -5.90 -11.36
CA LEU A 11 5.36 -5.31 -10.62
C LEU A 11 5.85 -4.23 -9.64
N LEU A 12 6.95 -4.49 -8.91
CA LEU A 12 7.59 -3.52 -8.01
C LEU A 12 8.22 -2.33 -8.76
N SER A 13 8.61 -2.51 -10.02
CA SER A 13 9.14 -1.45 -10.89
C SER A 13 8.06 -0.58 -11.53
N THR A 14 6.78 -0.87 -11.27
CA THR A 14 5.67 -0.05 -11.78
C THR A 14 5.63 1.29 -11.05
N ASP A 15 5.29 2.38 -11.74
CA ASP A 15 5.24 3.73 -11.17
C ASP A 15 4.39 3.84 -9.91
N LEU A 16 3.34 3.02 -9.77
CA LEU A 16 2.52 2.92 -8.55
C LEU A 16 3.30 2.41 -7.34
N PHE A 17 4.13 1.37 -7.53
CA PHE A 17 4.97 0.82 -6.47
C PHE A 17 6.17 1.72 -6.19
N LEU A 18 6.76 2.34 -7.21
CA LEU A 18 7.78 3.36 -7.02
C LEU A 18 7.23 4.56 -6.26
N SER A 19 5.98 4.97 -6.52
CA SER A 19 5.31 6.02 -5.77
C SER A 19 5.05 5.61 -4.31
N LEU A 20 4.68 4.36 -4.06
CA LEU A 20 4.56 3.78 -2.72
C LEU A 20 5.92 3.74 -1.97
N LEU A 21 6.99 3.37 -2.67
CA LEU A 21 8.35 3.28 -2.13
C LEU A 21 8.94 4.66 -1.82
N ASN A 22 8.67 5.66 -2.66
CA ASN A 22 9.23 7.01 -2.56
C ASN A 22 8.38 7.96 -1.72
N SER A 23 7.13 7.61 -1.39
CA SER A 23 6.22 8.45 -0.62
C SER A 23 5.30 7.60 0.27
N ASN A 24 5.34 7.86 1.59
CA ASN A 24 4.35 7.31 2.54
C ASN A 24 2.93 7.88 2.35
N LYS A 25 2.75 8.77 1.37
CA LYS A 25 1.47 9.40 1.02
C LYS A 25 1.03 8.89 -0.34
N ILE A 26 0.25 7.82 -0.34
CA ILE A 26 -0.49 7.36 -1.53
C ILE A 26 -1.99 7.57 -1.32
N LYS A 27 -2.71 7.84 -2.40
CA LYS A 27 -4.17 7.94 -2.38
C LYS A 27 -4.76 6.54 -2.16
N PHE A 28 -5.93 6.47 -1.53
CA PHE A 28 -6.65 5.21 -1.35
C PHE A 28 -6.93 4.50 -2.69
N SER A 29 -7.22 5.26 -3.75
CA SER A 29 -7.39 4.71 -5.11
C SER A 29 -6.12 4.03 -5.65
N GLN A 30 -4.93 4.53 -5.32
CA GLN A 30 -3.66 3.92 -5.71
C GLN A 30 -3.40 2.62 -4.94
N LEU A 31 -3.79 2.57 -3.65
CA LEU A 31 -3.73 1.32 -2.87
C LEU A 31 -4.62 0.23 -3.47
N LEU A 32 -5.85 0.58 -3.87
CA LEU A 32 -6.75 -0.36 -4.54
C LEU A 32 -6.20 -0.84 -5.88
N ALA A 33 -5.56 0.03 -6.64
CA ALA A 33 -4.89 -0.35 -7.90
C ALA A 33 -3.74 -1.34 -7.63
N ILE A 34 -2.91 -1.08 -6.62
CA ILE A 34 -1.85 -2.00 -6.18
C ILE A 34 -2.43 -3.36 -5.78
N GLN A 35 -3.50 -3.37 -4.97
CA GLN A 35 -4.16 -4.61 -4.56
C GLN A 35 -4.68 -5.41 -5.76
N THR A 36 -5.25 -4.72 -6.76
CA THR A 36 -5.74 -5.34 -7.99
C THR A 36 -4.59 -5.95 -8.81
N LEU A 37 -3.45 -5.27 -8.90
CA LEU A 37 -2.26 -5.79 -9.59
C LEU A 37 -1.70 -7.03 -8.89
N LEU A 38 -1.61 -7.01 -7.56
CA LEU A 38 -1.15 -8.16 -6.77
C LEU A 38 -2.07 -9.37 -6.93
N PHE A 39 -3.39 -9.13 -6.93
CA PHE A 39 -4.38 -10.17 -7.19
C PHE A 39 -4.22 -10.79 -8.59
N LYS A 40 -4.07 -9.95 -9.63
CA LYS A 40 -3.85 -10.41 -11.01
C LYS A 40 -2.57 -11.21 -11.16
N ALA A 41 -1.51 -10.83 -10.45
CA ALA A 41 -0.22 -11.50 -10.47
C ALA A 41 -0.19 -12.79 -9.60
N GLY A 42 -1.25 -13.10 -8.86
CA GLY A 42 -1.29 -14.26 -7.97
C GLY A 42 -0.28 -14.19 -6.82
N ILE A 43 0.14 -12.97 -6.44
CA ILE A 43 1.13 -12.77 -5.38
C ILE A 43 0.41 -12.78 -4.03
N PRO A 44 0.84 -13.58 -3.04
CA PRO A 44 0.24 -13.58 -1.71
C PRO A 44 0.56 -12.27 -0.98
N PHE A 45 -0.48 -11.63 -0.44
CA PHE A 45 -0.37 -10.40 0.33
C PHE A 45 -1.44 -10.34 1.42
N ASP A 46 -1.13 -9.60 2.48
CA ASP A 46 -2.07 -9.19 3.53
C ASP A 46 -2.24 -7.68 3.51
N LEU A 47 -3.49 -7.22 3.62
CA LEU A 47 -3.81 -5.81 3.80
C LEU A 47 -4.61 -5.63 5.09
N SER A 48 -4.04 -4.91 6.05
CA SER A 48 -4.72 -4.54 7.29
C SER A 48 -5.01 -3.05 7.30
N PHE A 49 -6.26 -2.67 7.52
CA PHE A 49 -6.67 -1.27 7.62
C PHE A 49 -6.97 -0.92 9.07
N SER A 50 -6.36 0.16 9.55
CA SER A 50 -6.65 0.79 10.82
C SER A 50 -7.36 2.12 10.55
N PRO A 51 -8.66 2.25 10.87
CA PRO A 51 -9.46 3.43 10.51
C PRO A 51 -9.02 4.74 11.19
N GLY A 52 -7.98 4.70 12.03
CA GLY A 52 -7.57 5.85 12.82
C GLY A 52 -8.60 6.18 13.90
N THR A 53 -8.18 6.99 14.86
CA THR A 53 -9.07 7.58 15.88
C THR A 53 -8.74 9.06 15.98
N ARG A 54 -9.47 9.84 16.79
CA ARG A 54 -9.10 11.23 17.07
C ARG A 54 -7.66 11.41 17.62
N ARG A 55 -7.00 10.33 18.04
CA ARG A 55 -5.62 10.30 18.55
C ARG A 55 -4.62 9.60 17.63
N VAL A 56 -5.07 8.90 16.58
CA VAL A 56 -4.23 8.04 15.74
C VAL A 56 -4.62 8.22 14.28
N VAL A 57 -3.65 8.49 13.42
CA VAL A 57 -3.90 8.68 11.98
C VAL A 57 -4.38 7.36 11.35
N SER A 58 -5.28 7.47 10.37
CA SER A 58 -5.72 6.32 9.58
C SER A 58 -4.54 5.74 8.81
N THR A 59 -4.35 4.42 8.91
CA THR A 59 -3.19 3.73 8.33
C THR A 59 -3.61 2.43 7.68
N ALA A 60 -2.96 2.10 6.56
CA ALA A 60 -3.02 0.78 5.95
C ALA A 60 -1.64 0.12 6.02
N LEU A 61 -1.63 -1.14 6.40
CA LEU A 61 -0.45 -1.99 6.42
C LEU A 61 -0.58 -3.02 5.30
N LEU A 62 0.21 -2.87 4.26
CA LEU A 62 0.33 -3.85 3.17
C LEU A 62 1.56 -4.71 3.41
N THR A 63 1.37 -6.03 3.49
CA THR A 63 2.44 -7.01 3.63
C THR A 63 2.43 -7.91 2.41
N ILE A 64 3.54 -8.00 1.67
CA ILE A 64 3.68 -8.85 0.49
C ILE A 64 4.63 -9.99 0.84
N PHE A 65 4.22 -11.22 0.59
CA PHE A 65 5.01 -12.41 0.87
C PHE A 65 5.73 -12.85 -0.40
N ILE A 66 7.05 -12.65 -0.45
CA ILE A 66 7.87 -13.05 -1.60
C ILE A 66 8.24 -14.54 -1.46
N ASN A 67 8.66 -14.93 -0.26
CA ASN A 67 8.97 -16.31 0.10
C ASN A 67 8.79 -16.46 1.64
N PRO A 68 8.92 -17.66 2.23
CA PRO A 68 8.72 -17.86 3.67
C PRO A 68 9.65 -17.05 4.58
N GLN A 69 10.77 -16.53 4.05
CA GLN A 69 11.77 -15.78 4.82
C GLN A 69 11.79 -14.27 4.47
N THR A 70 11.19 -13.86 3.35
CA THR A 70 11.26 -12.51 2.80
C THR A 70 9.85 -11.95 2.64
N THR A 71 9.58 -10.91 3.43
CA THR A 71 8.34 -10.15 3.38
C THR A 71 8.66 -8.68 3.15
N LEU A 72 7.86 -8.02 2.31
CA LEU A 72 7.88 -6.58 2.15
C LEU A 72 6.72 -5.98 2.92
N ARG A 73 6.99 -5.00 3.77
CA ARG A 73 5.97 -4.36 4.60
C ARG A 73 5.93 -2.87 4.31
N PHE A 74 4.76 -2.40 3.91
CA PHE A 74 4.50 -1.01 3.59
C PHE A 74 3.48 -0.46 4.59
N THR A 75 3.85 0.62 5.28
CA THR A 75 2.94 1.34 6.17
C THR A 75 2.53 2.63 5.48
N ILE A 76 1.27 2.69 5.06
CA ILE A 76 0.69 3.81 4.34
C ILE A 76 -0.10 4.64 5.34
N SER A 77 0.23 5.92 5.44
CA SER A 77 -0.54 6.86 6.27
C SER A 77 -1.45 7.68 5.38
N PHE A 78 -2.75 7.60 5.60
CA PHE A 78 -3.71 8.45 4.92
C PHE A 78 -3.73 9.77 5.69
N ASN A 79 -3.11 10.81 5.13
CA ASN A 79 -3.26 12.14 5.71
C ASN A 79 -4.68 12.61 5.50
N ASP A 80 -5.19 13.27 6.53
CA ASP A 80 -6.52 13.87 6.58
C ASP A 80 -6.51 15.13 5.70
N ASP A 81 -6.57 14.97 4.38
CA ASP A 81 -6.57 16.06 3.39
C ASP A 81 -7.92 16.81 3.34
N GLY A 82 -8.55 17.00 4.50
CA GLY A 82 -9.80 17.74 4.64
C GLY A 82 -10.70 17.14 5.70
N SER A 83 -10.48 17.53 6.95
CA SER A 83 -11.57 17.51 7.93
C SER A 83 -12.73 18.34 7.38
N ILE A 84 -13.80 17.67 6.98
CA ILE A 84 -15.11 18.25 6.65
C ILE A 84 -15.77 18.95 7.85
N PHE A 85 -15.13 18.91 9.02
CA PHE A 85 -15.62 19.49 10.27
C PHE A 85 -14.84 20.72 10.75
N THR A 86 -14.00 21.34 9.91
CA THR A 86 -13.50 22.68 10.27
C THR A 86 -14.61 23.70 10.03
N SER A 87 -15.33 24.03 11.12
CA SER A 87 -16.24 25.17 11.17
C SER A 87 -15.51 26.43 10.70
N PRO A 88 -16.07 27.24 9.78
CA PRO A 88 -15.60 28.60 9.60
C PRO A 88 -15.99 29.36 10.87
N THR A 89 -15.02 29.99 11.53
CA THR A 89 -15.27 31.08 12.47
C THR A 89 -14.57 32.31 11.92
#